data_AF-A0ABD0Y685-F1
#
_entry.id   AF-A0ABD0Y685-F1
#
_cell.length_a   1.000
_cell.length_b   1.000
_cell.length_c   1.000
_cell.angle_alpha   90.00
_cell.angle_beta   90.00
_cell.angle_gamma   90.00
#
_symmetry.space_group_name_H-M   'P 1'
#
loop_
_entity.id
_entity.type
_entity.pdbx_description
1 polymer ?
#
loop_
_entity_poly.entity_id
_entity_poly.type
_entity_poly.pdbx_seq_one_letter_code
_entity_poly.pdbx_strand_id
1 'polypeptide(L)'
;MESAAENENEDSALDDSGINSSRRSSTSSKSGKLTSPGKSREKKRKLESENVALEDGEFKKGKPSNSLDSDTAKSSPEVMSRSGRKIKPKRFADFEGNKSESPEKNDTEDLSEEMKEDFIVFEVNDEKIEIPLKLNRPSSIDQKNINDWDIMVCKYAMTLKKRLEAGETLPISIEKHMDEWTKEKLKTFEAVQEDREQKIAQLKVETQLLDIDTRIKSSLSLNKADPDKCLQLMDEVLELNINALMLKKHPEVVETVKKMRKYVGNTTQWSMTDEQLLAFNSKASMIRSKAEHVYNKFKSMFLVPNGKSFWEIFAKELDAFNKKTENMSMEAVFSMVHEPE
;
A
#
# COMPACT_ATOMS: atom_id res chain seq x y z
N MET A 1 -5.61 46.03 -48.49
CA MET A 1 -6.12 47.41 -48.47
C MET A 1 -7.31 47.45 -49.40
N GLU A 2 -8.32 48.24 -49.02
CA GLU A 2 -9.66 48.32 -49.65
C GLU A 2 -10.51 47.04 -49.62
N SER A 3 -11.85 47.09 -49.48
CA SER A 3 -12.76 48.04 -48.79
C SER A 3 -14.20 47.51 -48.93
N ALA A 4 -15.02 47.61 -47.85
CA ALA A 4 -16.49 47.81 -47.82
C ALA A 4 -17.45 46.92 -48.71
N ALA A 5 -18.74 46.71 -48.41
CA ALA A 5 -19.60 46.81 -47.22
C ALA A 5 -20.95 46.10 -47.55
N GLU A 6 -22.01 46.36 -46.77
CA GLU A 6 -23.43 45.93 -46.97
C GLU A 6 -23.72 44.45 -46.60
N ASN A 7 -24.49 44.06 -45.56
CA ASN A 7 -25.51 44.63 -44.66
C ASN A 7 -26.98 44.41 -45.10
N GLU A 8 -27.68 43.52 -44.37
CA GLU A 8 -29.16 43.31 -44.21
C GLU A 8 -29.28 41.96 -43.46
N ASN A 9 -29.83 41.76 -42.26
CA ASN A 9 -30.81 42.48 -41.43
C ASN A 9 -32.27 42.29 -41.87
N GLU A 10 -32.85 41.15 -41.52
CA GLU A 10 -34.32 40.99 -41.43
C GLU A 10 -34.74 40.43 -40.07
N ASP A 11 -35.83 40.98 -39.56
CA ASP A 11 -36.36 40.87 -38.20
C ASP A 11 -37.85 40.49 -38.33
N SER A 12 -38.32 39.47 -37.63
CA SER A 12 -39.76 39.18 -37.55
C SER A 12 -40.13 38.45 -36.27
N ALA A 13 -41.30 38.80 -35.74
CA ALA A 13 -41.65 38.62 -34.35
C ALA A 13 -43.08 38.07 -34.17
N LEU A 14 -43.30 37.46 -32.99
CA LEU A 14 -44.55 37.41 -32.20
C LEU A 14 -45.86 36.85 -32.81
N ASP A 15 -46.36 35.79 -32.17
CA ASP A 15 -47.77 35.51 -31.80
C ASP A 15 -47.69 34.35 -30.77
N ASP A 16 -48.08 34.36 -29.49
CA ASP A 16 -49.15 34.94 -28.64
C ASP A 16 -50.53 34.22 -28.62
N SER A 17 -51.06 34.14 -27.39
CA SER A 17 -52.46 33.88 -26.98
C SER A 17 -53.03 32.45 -26.89
N GLY A 18 -53.88 32.24 -25.87
CA GLY A 18 -54.90 31.16 -25.81
C GLY A 18 -54.61 29.97 -24.87
N ILE A 19 -54.44 30.15 -23.56
CA ILE A 19 -55.53 30.10 -22.57
C ILE A 19 -56.64 29.07 -22.88
N ASN A 20 -56.74 28.00 -22.09
CA ASN A 20 -58.06 27.56 -21.60
C ASN A 20 -57.99 26.95 -20.19
N SER A 21 -59.03 27.23 -19.40
CA SER A 21 -59.18 26.82 -18.01
C SER A 21 -60.40 25.92 -17.85
N SER A 22 -60.37 24.94 -16.94
CA SER A 22 -61.60 24.34 -16.44
C SER A 22 -61.45 23.81 -15.02
N ARG A 23 -62.22 24.42 -14.11
CA ARG A 23 -62.46 23.98 -12.73
C ARG A 23 -63.65 23.00 -12.70
N ARG A 24 -63.63 22.06 -11.74
CA ARG A 24 -64.75 21.57 -10.87
C ARG A 24 -64.56 20.09 -10.51
N SER A 25 -65.08 19.54 -9.41
CA SER A 25 -65.29 20.03 -8.03
C SER A 25 -65.86 18.89 -7.17
N SER A 26 -65.25 18.62 -6.01
CA SER A 26 -65.86 18.12 -4.74
C SER A 26 -67.01 17.08 -4.73
N THR A 27 -66.83 16.00 -3.98
CA THR A 27 -67.71 15.49 -2.87
C THR A 27 -67.05 14.21 -2.29
N SER A 28 -67.28 13.68 -1.09
CA SER A 28 -67.71 14.16 0.25
C SER A 28 -68.36 12.98 1.01
N SER A 29 -67.62 12.30 1.90
CA SER A 29 -68.12 11.52 3.05
C SER A 29 -66.90 10.91 3.79
N LYS A 30 -66.61 11.07 5.09
CA LYS A 30 -67.28 11.54 6.33
C LYS A 30 -67.94 10.47 7.22
N SER A 31 -67.13 9.83 8.07
CA SER A 31 -67.35 9.57 9.52
C SER A 31 -65.97 9.20 10.09
N GLY A 32 -65.48 9.66 11.25
CA GLY A 32 -66.05 9.66 12.61
C GLY A 32 -65.33 8.54 13.40
N LYS A 33 -64.70 8.73 14.57
CA LYS A 33 -64.99 9.66 15.68
C LYS A 33 -63.80 9.81 16.64
N LEU A 34 -63.64 11.02 17.18
CA LEU A 34 -62.73 11.46 18.25
C LEU A 34 -62.68 10.57 19.51
N THR A 35 -61.52 10.57 20.21
CA THR A 35 -61.37 11.04 21.61
C THR A 35 -59.90 11.20 22.02
N SER A 36 -59.60 12.29 22.73
CA SER A 36 -58.37 12.56 23.50
C SER A 36 -58.82 13.09 24.89
N PRO A 37 -57.95 13.51 25.84
CA PRO A 37 -56.53 13.20 26.07
C PRO A 37 -56.19 12.83 27.54
N GLY A 38 -54.94 12.44 27.79
CA GLY A 38 -54.21 12.87 29.00
C GLY A 38 -53.97 11.85 30.13
N LYS A 39 -52.69 11.72 30.53
CA LYS A 39 -52.20 12.25 31.82
C LYS A 39 -50.68 12.17 31.93
N SER A 40 -50.10 13.26 32.44
CA SER A 40 -48.71 13.36 32.89
C SER A 40 -48.46 12.50 34.13
N ARG A 41 -47.20 12.04 34.29
CA ARG A 41 -46.71 11.60 35.61
C ARG A 41 -45.21 11.83 35.75
N GLU A 42 -44.84 12.86 36.50
CA GLU A 42 -43.49 12.99 37.05
C GLU A 42 -43.16 11.80 37.95
N LYS A 43 -41.87 11.43 37.99
CA LYS A 43 -41.28 10.83 39.20
C LYS A 43 -39.83 11.29 39.39
N LYS A 44 -39.66 12.22 40.33
CA LYS A 44 -38.38 12.63 40.92
C LYS A 44 -37.83 11.55 41.87
N ARG A 45 -36.55 11.75 42.26
CA ARG A 45 -35.72 10.99 43.22
C ARG A 45 -35.08 9.73 42.60
N LYS A 46 -33.84 9.39 42.95
CA LYS A 46 -33.06 9.78 44.14
C LYS A 46 -31.58 10.05 43.80
N LEU A 47 -31.01 11.11 44.38
CA LEU A 47 -29.55 11.29 44.48
C LEU A 47 -29.05 10.38 45.60
N GLU A 48 -27.98 9.63 45.36
CA GLU A 48 -27.23 8.95 46.40
C GLU A 48 -25.75 9.30 46.17
N SER A 49 -25.15 9.97 47.14
CA SER A 49 -23.79 10.50 47.10
C SER A 49 -23.04 9.92 48.29
N GLU A 50 -22.02 9.10 48.04
CA GLU A 50 -21.04 8.72 49.05
C GLU A 50 -19.64 9.09 48.58
N ASN A 51 -18.90 9.69 49.52
CA ASN A 51 -17.48 10.00 49.37
C ASN A 51 -16.65 8.75 49.67
N VAL A 52 -15.54 8.57 48.96
CA VAL A 52 -14.32 8.00 49.54
C VAL A 52 -13.16 8.91 49.17
N ALA A 53 -12.29 9.16 50.15
CA ALA A 53 -11.24 10.17 50.09
C ALA A 53 -9.93 9.65 49.45
N LEU A 54 -9.02 10.61 49.25
CA LEU A 54 -7.61 10.44 48.88
C LEU A 54 -6.84 9.60 49.90
N GLU A 55 -5.84 8.84 49.44
CA GLU A 55 -4.53 8.77 50.12
C GLU A 55 -3.40 8.75 49.08
N ASP A 56 -2.31 9.45 49.42
CA ASP A 56 -1.07 9.53 48.65
C ASP A 56 -0.17 8.31 48.87
N GLY A 57 0.73 8.04 47.92
CA GLY A 57 1.68 6.91 48.02
C GLY A 57 2.81 6.94 46.99
N GLU A 58 3.80 7.82 47.19
CA GLU A 58 5.13 7.58 46.63
C GLU A 58 5.70 6.24 47.13
N PHE A 59 6.48 5.52 46.31
CA PHE A 59 7.90 5.22 46.61
C PHE A 59 8.64 4.46 45.47
N LYS A 60 9.62 5.15 44.88
CA LYS A 60 10.98 4.70 44.45
C LYS A 60 11.25 3.27 43.94
N LYS A 61 11.86 3.27 42.73
CA LYS A 61 13.12 2.58 42.31
C LYS A 61 13.52 1.25 43.00
N GLY A 62 13.71 0.20 42.19
CA GLY A 62 14.48 -0.99 42.57
C GLY A 62 15.04 -1.78 41.38
N LYS A 63 16.30 -1.53 40.99
CA LYS A 63 17.14 -2.41 40.17
C LYS A 63 18.48 -2.57 40.89
N PRO A 64 18.90 -3.80 41.23
CA PRO A 64 20.21 -4.37 40.79
C PRO A 64 20.10 -5.91 40.56
N SER A 65 21.12 -6.70 40.20
CA SER A 65 22.29 -6.55 39.30
C SER A 65 22.87 -7.97 39.04
N ASN A 66 24.07 -8.08 38.43
CA ASN A 66 24.94 -9.28 38.33
C ASN A 66 24.47 -10.45 37.41
N SER A 67 25.35 -11.16 36.70
CA SER A 67 26.79 -10.95 36.44
C SER A 67 27.36 -11.90 35.35
N LEU A 68 28.33 -11.38 34.57
CA LEU A 68 29.51 -12.02 33.92
C LEU A 68 29.39 -13.23 32.95
N ASP A 69 29.97 -13.01 31.76
CA ASP A 69 30.91 -13.84 30.96
C ASP A 69 30.66 -15.33 30.63
N SER A 70 30.65 -15.68 29.33
CA SER A 70 31.83 -16.25 28.62
C SER A 70 31.55 -16.70 27.17
N ASP A 71 32.56 -16.61 26.31
CA ASP A 71 32.61 -17.20 24.95
C ASP A 71 32.67 -18.75 24.97
N THR A 72 32.14 -19.42 23.94
CA THR A 72 32.76 -20.58 23.23
C THR A 72 31.98 -20.94 21.95
N ALA A 73 32.65 -21.43 20.92
CA ALA A 73 32.12 -21.64 19.56
C ALA A 73 31.68 -23.10 19.20
N LYS A 74 30.81 -23.19 18.18
CA LYS A 74 30.62 -24.27 17.17
C LYS A 74 30.71 -25.76 17.59
N SER A 75 29.62 -26.51 17.35
CA SER A 75 29.62 -27.64 16.38
C SER A 75 28.20 -28.20 16.14
N SER A 76 27.94 -28.71 14.92
CA SER A 76 26.72 -29.43 14.54
C SER A 76 26.96 -30.95 14.54
N PRO A 77 25.93 -31.79 14.74
CA PRO A 77 26.12 -33.23 14.95
C PRO A 77 26.40 -34.02 13.66
N GLU A 78 27.45 -34.84 13.67
CA GLU A 78 27.80 -35.78 12.61
C GLU A 78 27.00 -37.10 12.76
N VAL A 79 26.22 -37.46 11.73
CA VAL A 79 25.38 -38.68 11.76
C VAL A 79 26.12 -39.86 11.13
N MET A 80 26.58 -40.80 11.97
CA MET A 80 27.24 -42.03 11.53
C MET A 80 26.23 -43.16 11.26
N SER A 81 26.43 -43.92 10.17
CA SER A 81 25.60 -45.09 9.83
C SER A 81 26.10 -46.39 10.46
N ARG A 82 25.17 -47.29 10.80
CA ARG A 82 25.34 -48.56 11.55
C ARG A 82 26.30 -49.62 10.93
N SER A 83 26.92 -49.34 9.78
CA SER A 83 27.87 -50.25 9.10
C SER A 83 29.32 -49.75 9.11
N GLY A 84 29.63 -48.61 9.75
CA GLY A 84 31.01 -48.11 9.88
C GLY A 84 31.70 -47.64 8.59
N ARG A 85 31.00 -47.61 7.44
CA ARG A 85 31.53 -47.07 6.18
C ARG A 85 31.09 -45.62 6.00
N LYS A 86 32.04 -44.73 5.70
CA LYS A 86 31.78 -43.33 5.35
C LYS A 86 31.04 -43.25 4.01
N ILE A 87 29.76 -42.88 4.04
CA ILE A 87 28.97 -42.64 2.83
C ILE A 87 29.30 -41.22 2.32
N LYS A 88 30.07 -41.12 1.24
CA LYS A 88 30.21 -39.84 0.51
C LYS A 88 28.86 -39.53 -0.16
N PRO A 89 28.27 -38.34 0.01
CA PRO A 89 27.09 -37.96 -0.76
C PRO A 89 27.43 -37.96 -2.25
N LYS A 90 26.64 -38.69 -3.06
CA LYS A 90 26.66 -38.50 -4.51
C LYS A 90 26.03 -37.13 -4.79
N ARG A 91 26.84 -36.17 -5.24
CA ARG A 91 26.32 -34.94 -5.86
C ARG A 91 25.67 -35.34 -7.18
N PHE A 92 24.34 -35.41 -7.19
CA PHE A 92 23.58 -35.26 -8.43
C PHE A 92 23.58 -33.77 -8.78
N ALA A 93 23.73 -33.46 -10.06
CA ALA A 93 23.84 -32.10 -10.56
C ALA A 93 22.45 -31.55 -10.87
N ASP A 94 21.71 -31.18 -9.83
CA ASP A 94 20.48 -30.39 -9.91
C ASP A 94 20.41 -29.50 -8.65
N PHE A 95 20.83 -28.23 -8.78
CA PHE A 95 20.44 -27.20 -7.81
C PHE A 95 20.39 -25.82 -8.45
N GLU A 96 19.19 -25.34 -8.68
CA GLU A 96 18.90 -23.96 -9.04
C GLU A 96 19.38 -23.00 -7.93
N GLY A 97 19.74 -21.78 -8.31
CA GLY A 97 20.33 -20.85 -7.37
C GLY A 97 19.33 -20.31 -6.36
N ASN A 98 19.65 -20.43 -5.07
CA ASN A 98 19.75 -19.24 -4.22
C ASN A 98 20.62 -19.49 -2.99
N LYS A 99 21.76 -18.79 -2.90
CA LYS A 99 22.41 -18.51 -1.61
C LYS A 99 23.26 -17.26 -1.73
N SER A 100 22.85 -16.22 -1.02
CA SER A 100 23.61 -15.01 -0.80
C SER A 100 24.79 -15.29 0.14
N GLU A 101 25.95 -15.60 -0.42
CA GLU A 101 27.24 -15.41 0.26
C GLU A 101 27.81 -14.05 -0.17
N SER A 102 28.28 -13.28 0.81
CA SER A 102 28.84 -11.95 0.60
C SER A 102 30.17 -12.07 -0.16
N PRO A 103 30.37 -11.38 -1.30
CA PRO A 103 31.63 -11.48 -2.02
C PRO A 103 32.77 -10.82 -1.24
N GLU A 104 33.91 -11.50 -1.20
CA GLU A 104 35.18 -10.88 -0.84
C GLU A 104 35.55 -9.79 -1.86
N LYS A 105 36.29 -8.76 -1.42
CA LYS A 105 36.39 -7.48 -2.12
C LYS A 105 37.16 -7.50 -3.46
N ASN A 106 37.67 -8.64 -3.90
CA ASN A 106 38.57 -8.73 -5.05
C ASN A 106 37.83 -8.94 -6.38
N ASP A 107 36.68 -9.63 -6.40
CA ASP A 107 35.95 -9.94 -7.65
C ASP A 107 35.25 -8.72 -8.29
N THR A 108 35.03 -7.65 -7.50
CA THR A 108 34.27 -6.47 -7.95
C THR A 108 35.05 -5.48 -8.81
N GLU A 109 36.39 -5.47 -8.74
CA GLU A 109 37.19 -4.53 -9.55
C GLU A 109 37.40 -5.08 -10.96
N ASP A 110 37.70 -6.37 -11.10
CA ASP A 110 37.96 -7.06 -12.38
C ASP A 110 36.73 -7.01 -13.32
N LEU A 111 35.54 -7.26 -12.78
CA LEU A 111 34.26 -7.12 -13.50
C LEU A 111 34.03 -5.71 -14.06
N SER A 112 34.61 -4.67 -13.46
CA SER A 112 34.36 -3.27 -13.85
C SER A 112 35.13 -2.82 -15.09
N GLU A 113 36.21 -3.53 -15.45
CA GLU A 113 36.98 -3.28 -16.67
C GLU A 113 36.31 -4.00 -17.86
N GLU A 114 36.02 -5.31 -17.73
CA GLU A 114 35.38 -6.10 -18.79
C GLU A 114 33.99 -5.56 -19.19
N MET A 115 33.21 -5.01 -18.24
CA MET A 115 31.89 -4.40 -18.54
C MET A 115 31.95 -3.15 -19.44
N LYS A 116 33.13 -2.56 -19.68
CA LYS A 116 33.28 -1.46 -20.65
C LYS A 116 33.32 -1.98 -22.09
N GLU A 117 33.83 -3.19 -22.30
CA GLU A 117 34.06 -3.78 -23.62
C GLU A 117 32.75 -4.26 -24.27
N ASP A 118 32.77 -4.43 -25.59
CA ASP A 118 31.61 -4.93 -26.35
C ASP A 118 31.55 -6.46 -26.40
N PHE A 119 32.70 -7.13 -26.16
CA PHE A 119 32.90 -8.57 -26.30
C PHE A 119 33.87 -9.10 -25.25
N ILE A 120 33.68 -10.33 -24.76
CA ILE A 120 34.73 -11.08 -24.06
C ILE A 120 35.47 -11.94 -25.09
N VAL A 121 36.79 -11.76 -25.17
CA VAL A 121 37.68 -12.54 -26.03
C VAL A 121 38.33 -13.69 -25.26
N PHE A 122 38.50 -14.83 -25.93
CA PHE A 122 39.34 -15.94 -25.47
C PHE A 122 39.82 -16.79 -26.66
N GLU A 123 40.73 -17.73 -26.40
CA GLU A 123 41.39 -18.55 -27.43
C GLU A 123 41.25 -20.03 -27.08
N VAL A 124 40.79 -20.83 -28.04
CA VAL A 124 40.65 -22.29 -27.90
C VAL A 124 41.17 -22.95 -29.16
N ASN A 125 42.13 -23.86 -29.03
CA ASN A 125 42.76 -24.57 -30.17
C ASN A 125 43.31 -23.63 -31.27
N ASP A 126 44.01 -22.56 -30.87
CA ASP A 126 44.53 -21.49 -31.74
C ASP A 126 43.45 -20.70 -32.53
N GLU A 127 42.17 -20.85 -32.17
CA GLU A 127 41.05 -20.07 -32.73
C GLU A 127 40.57 -19.01 -31.72
N LYS A 128 40.54 -17.76 -32.16
CA LYS A 128 40.05 -16.61 -31.36
C LYS A 128 38.52 -16.59 -31.38
N ILE A 129 37.92 -16.64 -30.20
CA ILE A 129 36.47 -16.67 -29.99
C ILE A 129 36.02 -15.40 -29.27
N GLU A 130 34.90 -14.83 -29.70
CA GLU A 130 34.33 -13.58 -29.18
C GLU A 130 32.90 -13.79 -28.66
N ILE A 131 32.62 -13.43 -27.40
CA ILE A 131 31.29 -13.51 -26.79
C ILE A 131 30.71 -12.09 -26.68
N PRO A 132 29.66 -11.73 -27.43
CA PRO A 132 29.10 -10.38 -27.40
C PRO A 132 28.37 -10.07 -26.08
N LEU A 133 28.64 -8.91 -25.48
CA LEU A 133 28.08 -8.48 -24.20
C LEU A 133 26.86 -7.56 -24.32
N LYS A 134 26.70 -6.85 -25.44
CA LYS A 134 25.69 -5.78 -25.59
C LYS A 134 24.47 -6.16 -26.44
N LEU A 135 24.29 -7.45 -26.73
CA LEU A 135 23.10 -7.96 -27.43
C LEU A 135 21.83 -7.74 -26.60
N ASN A 136 20.77 -7.28 -27.29
CA ASN A 136 19.44 -7.04 -26.74
C ASN A 136 19.42 -6.18 -25.44
N ARG A 137 20.43 -5.31 -25.26
CA ARG A 137 20.58 -4.45 -24.08
C ARG A 137 19.41 -3.45 -23.96
N PRO A 138 18.72 -3.37 -22.82
CA PRO A 138 17.62 -2.43 -22.63
C PRO A 138 18.10 -0.98 -22.77
N SER A 139 17.42 -0.19 -23.62
CA SER A 139 17.79 1.19 -23.93
C SER A 139 17.01 2.25 -23.16
N SER A 140 15.89 1.87 -22.53
CA SER A 140 14.87 2.81 -22.01
C SER A 140 14.69 2.75 -20.49
N ILE A 141 15.62 2.14 -19.76
CA ILE A 141 15.50 1.86 -18.31
C ILE A 141 16.52 2.70 -17.53
N ASP A 142 16.22 3.04 -16.28
CA ASP A 142 17.12 3.70 -15.33
C ASP A 142 18.54 3.10 -15.32
N GLN A 143 19.56 3.96 -15.21
CA GLN A 143 20.97 3.59 -15.24
C GLN A 143 21.34 2.44 -14.27
N LYS A 144 20.67 2.35 -13.12
CA LYS A 144 20.88 1.26 -12.17
C LYS A 144 20.47 -0.10 -12.74
N ASN A 145 19.31 -0.18 -13.39
CA ASN A 145 18.81 -1.39 -14.00
C ASN A 145 19.64 -1.78 -15.24
N ILE A 146 20.16 -0.78 -15.99
CA ILE A 146 21.14 -1.03 -17.06
C ILE A 146 22.41 -1.69 -16.49
N ASN A 147 22.95 -1.18 -15.38
CA ASN A 147 24.11 -1.81 -14.73
C ASN A 147 23.79 -3.23 -14.23
N ASP A 148 22.62 -3.45 -13.62
CA ASP A 148 22.17 -4.78 -13.15
C ASP A 148 22.05 -5.78 -14.34
N TRP A 149 21.63 -5.31 -15.52
CA TRP A 149 21.62 -6.08 -16.77
C TRP A 149 23.04 -6.41 -17.27
N ASP A 150 23.91 -5.41 -17.40
CA ASP A 150 25.28 -5.59 -17.90
C ASP A 150 26.07 -6.57 -17.01
N ILE A 151 25.90 -6.49 -15.68
CA ILE A 151 26.47 -7.44 -14.71
C ILE A 151 25.94 -8.86 -14.94
N MET A 152 24.65 -9.03 -15.27
CA MET A 152 24.06 -10.34 -15.55
C MET A 152 24.65 -10.97 -16.82
N VAL A 153 24.73 -10.19 -17.91
CA VAL A 153 25.27 -10.68 -19.19
C VAL A 153 26.76 -11.00 -19.06
N CYS A 154 27.55 -10.13 -18.41
CA CYS A 154 28.98 -10.35 -18.16
C CYS A 154 29.22 -11.65 -17.36
N LYS A 155 28.50 -11.88 -16.25
CA LYS A 155 28.61 -13.11 -15.45
C LYS A 155 28.25 -14.37 -16.25
N TYR A 156 27.24 -14.30 -17.12
CA TYR A 156 26.91 -15.41 -18.00
C TYR A 156 27.99 -15.66 -19.05
N ALA A 157 28.49 -14.61 -19.70
CA ALA A 157 29.56 -14.68 -20.70
C ALA A 157 30.87 -15.24 -20.10
N MET A 158 31.27 -14.83 -18.89
CA MET A 158 32.38 -15.45 -18.15
C MET A 158 32.16 -16.94 -17.86
N THR A 159 30.94 -17.33 -17.52
CA THR A 159 30.59 -18.74 -17.26
C THR A 159 30.60 -19.56 -18.55
N LEU A 160 30.16 -18.96 -19.67
CA LEU A 160 30.19 -19.56 -20.99
C LEU A 160 31.64 -19.71 -21.50
N LYS A 161 32.49 -18.69 -21.35
CA LYS A 161 33.94 -18.76 -21.60
C LYS A 161 34.58 -19.96 -20.89
N LYS A 162 34.39 -20.09 -19.58
CA LYS A 162 34.92 -21.20 -18.77
C LYS A 162 34.44 -22.59 -19.24
N ARG A 163 33.21 -22.69 -19.77
CA ARG A 163 32.66 -23.93 -20.35
C ARG A 163 33.30 -24.28 -21.69
N LEU A 164 33.47 -23.28 -22.56
CA LEU A 164 34.10 -23.43 -23.87
C LEU A 164 35.61 -23.74 -23.75
N GLU A 165 36.31 -23.10 -22.81
CA GLU A 165 37.70 -23.43 -22.42
C GLU A 165 37.83 -24.85 -21.86
N ALA A 166 36.79 -25.39 -21.21
CA ALA A 166 36.74 -26.78 -20.75
C ALA A 166 36.40 -27.80 -21.86
N GLY A 167 36.26 -27.35 -23.12
CA GLY A 167 35.99 -28.20 -24.28
C GLY A 167 34.52 -28.53 -24.54
N GLU A 168 33.58 -27.79 -23.95
CA GLU A 168 32.16 -27.92 -24.29
C GLU A 168 31.89 -27.36 -25.70
N THR A 169 31.13 -28.08 -26.53
CA THR A 169 30.74 -27.63 -27.87
C THR A 169 29.27 -27.19 -27.88
N LEU A 170 29.00 -25.98 -28.37
CA LEU A 170 27.62 -25.48 -28.50
C LEU A 170 26.93 -26.04 -29.74
N PRO A 171 25.61 -26.32 -29.69
CA PRO A 171 24.84 -26.76 -30.87
C PRO A 171 24.68 -25.70 -31.96
N ILE A 172 24.94 -24.43 -31.63
CA ILE A 172 24.77 -23.24 -32.49
C ILE A 172 25.94 -22.27 -32.27
N SER A 173 26.15 -21.35 -33.21
CA SER A 173 27.14 -20.27 -33.07
C SER A 173 26.90 -19.47 -31.78
N ILE A 174 27.99 -19.04 -31.15
CA ILE A 174 28.01 -18.27 -29.88
C ILE A 174 27.18 -17.00 -30.00
N GLU A 175 27.24 -16.30 -31.13
CA GLU A 175 26.43 -15.10 -31.38
C GLU A 175 24.92 -15.41 -31.31
N LYS A 176 24.47 -16.51 -31.93
CA LYS A 176 23.07 -16.95 -31.88
C LYS A 176 22.68 -17.43 -30.48
N HIS A 177 23.56 -18.16 -29.81
CA HIS A 177 23.36 -18.61 -28.44
C HIS A 177 23.17 -17.43 -27.48
N MET A 178 23.99 -16.39 -27.62
CA MET A 178 23.89 -15.17 -26.82
C MET A 178 22.66 -14.34 -27.21
N ASP A 179 22.27 -14.27 -28.48
CA ASP A 179 21.04 -13.59 -28.92
C ASP A 179 19.78 -14.27 -28.38
N GLU A 180 19.67 -15.59 -28.49
CA GLU A 180 18.54 -16.36 -27.94
C GLU A 180 18.47 -16.25 -26.41
N TRP A 181 19.60 -16.40 -25.71
CA TRP A 181 19.67 -16.29 -24.26
C TRP A 181 19.34 -14.87 -23.77
N THR A 182 19.90 -13.82 -24.40
CA THR A 182 19.59 -12.43 -24.02
C THR A 182 18.13 -12.08 -24.32
N LYS A 183 17.51 -12.57 -25.41
CA LYS A 183 16.07 -12.39 -25.68
C LYS A 183 15.18 -13.07 -24.65
N GLU A 184 15.55 -14.26 -24.17
CA GLU A 184 14.84 -14.92 -23.07
C GLU A 184 14.99 -14.12 -21.77
N LYS A 185 16.22 -13.71 -21.42
CA LYS A 185 16.48 -12.95 -20.20
C LYS A 185 15.87 -11.56 -20.20
N LEU A 186 15.79 -10.88 -21.34
CA LEU A 186 15.14 -9.59 -21.47
C LEU A 186 13.68 -9.66 -20.99
N LYS A 187 12.91 -10.64 -21.46
CA LYS A 187 11.51 -10.86 -21.02
C LYS A 187 11.40 -11.09 -19.52
N THR A 188 12.30 -11.90 -18.94
CA THR A 188 12.29 -12.15 -17.49
C THR A 188 12.72 -10.91 -16.69
N PHE A 189 13.63 -10.11 -17.23
CA PHE A 189 14.12 -8.89 -16.60
C PHE A 189 13.04 -7.80 -16.62
N GLU A 190 12.39 -7.59 -17.75
CA GLU A 190 11.26 -6.66 -17.91
C GLU A 190 10.12 -7.02 -16.94
N ALA A 191 9.72 -8.29 -16.86
CA ALA A 191 8.69 -8.74 -15.92
C ALA A 191 9.06 -8.52 -14.44
N VAL A 192 10.34 -8.73 -14.07
CA VAL A 192 10.82 -8.47 -12.70
C VAL A 192 10.90 -6.97 -12.39
N GLN A 193 11.24 -6.12 -13.37
CA GLN A 193 11.18 -4.68 -13.17
C GLN A 193 9.74 -4.17 -13.08
N GLU A 194 8.81 -4.71 -13.88
CA GLU A 194 7.40 -4.35 -13.79
C GLU A 194 6.81 -4.69 -12.41
N ASP A 195 7.03 -5.90 -11.90
CA ASP A 195 6.62 -6.30 -10.55
C ASP A 195 7.23 -5.39 -9.47
N ARG A 196 8.51 -5.05 -9.61
CA ARG A 196 9.20 -4.11 -8.72
C ARG A 196 8.60 -2.70 -8.77
N GLU A 197 8.27 -2.19 -9.95
CA GLU A 197 7.65 -0.88 -10.15
C GLU A 197 6.23 -0.84 -9.57
N GLN A 198 5.43 -1.88 -9.83
CA GLN A 198 4.10 -2.05 -9.22
C GLN A 198 4.22 -2.10 -7.69
N LYS A 199 5.17 -2.85 -7.14
CA LYS A 199 5.46 -2.91 -5.70
C LYS A 199 5.83 -1.54 -5.13
N ILE A 200 6.71 -0.79 -5.79
CA ILE A 200 7.09 0.57 -5.38
C ILE A 200 5.90 1.53 -5.45
N ALA A 201 5.05 1.43 -6.48
CA ALA A 201 3.85 2.26 -6.61
C ALA A 201 2.85 2.00 -5.47
N GLN A 202 2.62 0.73 -5.10
CA GLN A 202 1.76 0.38 -3.97
C GLN A 202 2.30 0.93 -2.64
N LEU A 203 3.60 0.75 -2.35
CA LEU A 203 4.23 1.26 -1.13
C LEU A 203 4.20 2.80 -1.05
N LYS A 204 4.26 3.51 -2.19
CA LYS A 204 4.07 4.97 -2.25
C LYS A 204 2.65 5.37 -1.85
N VAL A 205 1.61 4.70 -2.37
CA VAL A 205 0.21 4.96 -2.00
C VAL A 205 -0.04 4.67 -0.51
N GLU A 206 0.54 3.60 0.02
CA GLU A 206 0.45 3.27 1.45
C GLU A 206 1.13 4.33 2.34
N THR A 207 2.32 4.82 1.93
CA THR A 207 3.00 5.93 2.62
C THR A 207 2.16 7.21 2.60
N GLN A 208 1.54 7.54 1.46
CA GLN A 208 0.64 8.69 1.33
C GLN A 208 -0.60 8.56 2.23
N LEU A 209 -1.19 7.36 2.33
CA LEU A 209 -2.35 7.09 3.20
C LEU A 209 -2.04 7.37 4.67
N LEU A 210 -0.86 6.96 5.15
CA LEU A 210 -0.40 7.18 6.54
C LEU A 210 -0.09 8.64 6.84
N ASP A 211 0.54 9.34 5.90
CA ASP A 211 0.78 10.78 6.01
C ASP A 211 -0.55 11.55 6.05
N ILE A 212 -1.53 11.19 5.20
CA ILE A 212 -2.86 11.81 5.25
C ILE A 212 -3.58 11.52 6.57
N ASP A 213 -3.57 10.27 7.08
CA ASP A 213 -4.17 9.95 8.39
C ASP A 213 -3.50 10.74 9.54
N THR A 214 -2.19 10.92 9.50
CA THR A 214 -1.43 11.75 10.45
C THR A 214 -1.79 13.24 10.33
N ARG A 215 -1.89 13.77 9.10
CA ARG A 215 -2.35 15.14 8.81
C ARG A 215 -3.80 15.34 9.28
N ILE A 216 -4.66 14.34 9.11
CA ILE A 216 -6.06 14.33 9.56
C ILE A 216 -6.13 14.45 11.08
N LYS A 217 -5.46 13.54 11.81
CA LYS A 217 -5.39 13.56 13.29
C LYS A 217 -4.88 14.92 13.81
N SER A 218 -3.88 15.49 13.13
CA SER A 218 -3.30 16.79 13.45
C SER A 218 -4.26 17.96 13.19
N SER A 219 -5.05 17.91 12.11
CA SER A 219 -6.04 18.94 11.76
C SER A 219 -7.25 18.97 12.70
N LEU A 220 -7.61 17.87 13.35
CA LEU A 220 -8.73 17.80 14.30
C LEU A 220 -8.28 17.80 15.76
N SER A 221 -7.18 18.50 16.07
CA SER A 221 -6.61 18.55 17.42
C SER A 221 -7.54 19.19 18.46
N LEU A 222 -7.39 18.80 19.73
CA LEU A 222 -8.19 19.32 20.84
C LEU A 222 -7.98 20.84 21.09
N ASN A 223 -6.80 21.36 20.78
CA ASN A 223 -6.43 22.76 21.03
C ASN A 223 -7.02 23.70 19.98
N LYS A 224 -6.99 23.29 18.71
CA LYS A 224 -7.58 24.01 17.59
C LYS A 224 -7.84 23.02 16.45
N ALA A 225 -9.08 22.98 15.97
CA ALA A 225 -9.43 22.23 14.77
C ALA A 225 -9.38 23.12 13.53
N ASP A 226 -8.98 22.53 12.40
CA ASP A 226 -9.01 23.06 11.05
C ASP A 226 -9.92 22.15 10.18
N PRO A 227 -11.23 22.43 10.14
CA PRO A 227 -12.17 21.60 9.39
C PRO A 227 -11.95 21.65 7.89
N ASP A 228 -11.45 22.77 7.35
CA ASP A 228 -11.27 22.96 5.91
C ASP A 228 -10.13 22.08 5.40
N LYS A 229 -8.99 22.10 6.11
CA LYS A 229 -7.87 21.18 5.84
C LYS A 229 -8.30 19.72 6.00
N CYS A 230 -9.07 19.39 7.03
CA CYS A 230 -9.61 18.04 7.20
C CYS A 230 -10.50 17.61 6.01
N LEU A 231 -11.31 18.52 5.45
CA LEU A 231 -12.18 18.22 4.32
C LEU A 231 -11.42 18.02 3.01
N GLN A 232 -10.30 18.72 2.81
CA GLN A 232 -9.37 18.51 1.68
C GLN A 232 -8.65 17.17 1.80
N LEU A 233 -8.11 16.87 2.98
CA LEU A 233 -7.44 15.59 3.27
C LEU A 233 -8.36 14.38 3.03
N MET A 234 -9.67 14.50 3.31
CA MET A 234 -10.63 13.44 2.98
C MET A 234 -10.83 13.24 1.48
N ASP A 235 -10.72 14.29 0.66
CA ASP A 235 -10.79 14.15 -0.80
C ASP A 235 -9.52 13.42 -1.31
N GLU A 236 -8.34 13.75 -0.78
CA GLU A 236 -7.10 13.01 -1.06
C GLU A 236 -7.28 11.49 -0.78
N VAL A 237 -7.89 11.09 0.36
CA VAL A 237 -8.18 9.66 0.65
C VAL A 237 -9.20 9.06 -0.34
N LEU A 238 -10.18 9.84 -0.82
CA LEU A 238 -11.14 9.37 -1.82
C LEU A 238 -10.52 9.19 -3.21
N GLU A 239 -9.47 9.95 -3.54
CA GLU A 239 -8.72 9.83 -4.80
C GLU A 239 -7.65 8.72 -4.78
N LEU A 240 -7.04 8.39 -3.64
CA LEU A 240 -6.01 7.35 -3.56
C LEU A 240 -6.49 5.93 -3.94
N ASN A 241 -5.69 5.21 -4.71
CA ASN A 241 -5.92 3.80 -5.09
C ASN A 241 -5.56 2.81 -3.96
N ILE A 242 -6.32 2.89 -2.86
CA ILE A 242 -6.12 2.09 -1.64
C ILE A 242 -6.55 0.63 -1.85
N ASN A 243 -5.75 -0.32 -1.37
CA ASN A 243 -6.02 -1.75 -1.37
C ASN A 243 -6.45 -2.25 0.03
N ALA A 244 -7.25 -3.32 0.11
CA ALA A 244 -7.67 -3.98 1.35
C ALA A 244 -6.48 -4.37 2.24
N LEU A 245 -5.37 -4.83 1.64
CA LEU A 245 -4.16 -5.21 2.37
C LEU A 245 -3.56 -4.02 3.15
N MET A 246 -3.53 -2.81 2.57
CA MET A 246 -3.04 -1.60 3.24
C MET A 246 -3.86 -1.31 4.50
N LEU A 247 -5.19 -1.48 4.42
CA LEU A 247 -6.09 -1.29 5.56
C LEU A 247 -5.90 -2.37 6.64
N LYS A 248 -5.54 -3.60 6.27
CA LYS A 248 -5.21 -4.68 7.22
C LYS A 248 -3.85 -4.48 7.90
N LYS A 249 -2.86 -3.92 7.18
CA LYS A 249 -1.57 -3.49 7.74
C LYS A 249 -1.70 -2.28 8.67
N HIS A 250 -2.66 -1.40 8.37
CA HIS A 250 -2.87 -0.12 9.07
C HIS A 250 -4.33 0.06 9.56
N PRO A 251 -4.81 -0.79 10.48
CA PRO A 251 -6.19 -0.75 10.98
C PRO A 251 -6.54 0.56 11.70
N GLU A 252 -5.55 1.28 12.21
CA GLU A 252 -5.68 2.61 12.81
C GLU A 252 -6.30 3.63 11.86
N VAL A 253 -6.07 3.53 10.54
CA VAL A 253 -6.66 4.42 9.52
C VAL A 253 -8.18 4.19 9.44
N VAL A 254 -8.61 2.92 9.46
CA VAL A 254 -10.04 2.55 9.47
C VAL A 254 -10.69 3.04 10.77
N GLU A 255 -9.98 2.95 11.90
CA GLU A 255 -10.46 3.52 13.16
C GLU A 255 -10.60 5.04 13.14
N THR A 256 -9.64 5.78 12.58
CA THR A 256 -9.71 7.24 12.45
C THR A 256 -10.98 7.62 11.69
N VAL A 257 -11.17 7.08 10.48
CA VAL A 257 -12.35 7.36 9.65
C VAL A 257 -13.65 6.97 10.38
N LYS A 258 -13.68 5.81 11.05
CA LYS A 258 -14.83 5.36 11.86
C LYS A 258 -15.17 6.33 13.00
N LYS A 259 -14.17 6.92 13.66
CA LYS A 259 -14.36 7.94 14.71
C LYS A 259 -14.87 9.25 14.11
N MET A 260 -14.35 9.66 12.94
CA MET A 260 -14.73 10.90 12.25
C MET A 260 -16.20 10.95 11.80
N ARG A 261 -16.82 9.81 11.50
CA ARG A 261 -18.28 9.70 11.24
C ARG A 261 -19.16 10.22 12.38
N LYS A 262 -18.59 10.34 13.59
CA LYS A 262 -19.24 10.91 14.78
C LYS A 262 -18.59 12.21 15.27
N TYR A 263 -17.81 12.88 14.44
CA TYR A 263 -17.11 14.11 14.81
C TYR A 263 -18.06 15.28 15.06
N VAL A 264 -17.91 15.93 16.23
CA VAL A 264 -18.66 17.13 16.66
C VAL A 264 -17.72 18.27 17.11
N GLY A 265 -16.41 18.03 17.22
CA GLY A 265 -15.44 18.99 17.76
C GLY A 265 -15.55 19.20 19.26
N ASN A 266 -14.65 20.02 19.81
CA ASN A 266 -14.59 20.39 21.24
C ASN A 266 -15.18 21.79 21.45
N THR A 267 -16.35 22.03 20.85
CA THR A 267 -17.00 23.35 20.74
C THR A 267 -17.31 23.99 22.10
N THR A 268 -17.48 23.19 23.15
CA THR A 268 -17.67 23.64 24.54
C THR A 268 -16.43 24.29 25.17
N GLN A 269 -15.22 23.96 24.71
CA GLN A 269 -13.97 24.52 25.26
C GLN A 269 -13.41 25.65 24.40
N TRP A 270 -13.70 25.67 23.09
CA TRP A 270 -13.16 26.65 22.15
C TRP A 270 -13.78 28.06 22.25
N SER A 271 -14.82 28.26 23.07
CA SER A 271 -15.42 29.58 23.36
C SER A 271 -15.74 30.41 22.11
N MET A 272 -16.33 29.76 21.09
CA MET A 272 -16.72 30.38 19.82
C MET A 272 -17.98 31.25 19.97
N THR A 273 -18.13 32.25 19.10
CA THR A 273 -19.41 32.98 18.97
C THR A 273 -20.47 32.12 18.28
N ASP A 274 -21.76 32.46 18.41
CA ASP A 274 -22.87 31.70 17.82
C ASP A 274 -22.72 31.53 16.29
N GLU A 275 -22.26 32.58 15.59
CA GLU A 275 -21.98 32.54 14.15
C GLU A 275 -20.84 31.55 13.80
N GLN A 276 -19.75 31.60 14.58
CA GLN A 276 -18.60 30.70 14.41
C GLN A 276 -18.99 29.24 14.73
N LEU A 277 -19.80 29.03 15.77
CA LEU A 277 -20.31 27.73 16.16
C LEU A 277 -21.23 27.13 15.09
N LEU A 278 -22.11 27.95 14.49
CA LEU A 278 -22.97 27.52 13.38
C LEU A 278 -22.14 27.15 12.14
N ALA A 279 -21.16 27.99 11.77
CA ALA A 279 -20.24 27.70 10.67
C ALA A 279 -19.41 26.43 10.93
N PHE A 280 -18.91 26.24 12.15
CA PHE A 280 -18.18 25.04 12.55
C PHE A 280 -19.07 23.79 12.47
N ASN A 281 -20.30 23.83 13.01
CA ASN A 281 -21.23 22.71 12.97
C ASN A 281 -21.59 22.28 11.54
N SER A 282 -21.69 23.24 10.60
CA SER A 282 -21.84 22.95 9.17
C SER A 282 -20.66 22.14 8.65
N LYS A 283 -19.41 22.61 8.87
CA LYS A 283 -18.20 21.89 8.44
C LYS A 283 -18.04 20.54 9.11
N ALA A 284 -18.36 20.41 10.40
CA ALA A 284 -18.37 19.14 11.13
C ALA A 284 -19.43 18.16 10.57
N SER A 285 -20.55 18.65 10.04
CA SER A 285 -21.52 17.83 9.29
C SER A 285 -20.95 17.34 7.96
N MET A 286 -20.25 18.21 7.22
CA MET A 286 -19.55 17.82 5.98
C MET A 286 -18.47 16.75 6.26
N ILE A 287 -17.69 16.91 7.34
CA ILE A 287 -16.67 15.93 7.77
C ILE A 287 -17.31 14.56 8.03
N ARG A 288 -18.44 14.52 8.75
CA ARG A 288 -19.17 13.26 9.00
C ARG A 288 -19.66 12.61 7.70
N SER A 289 -20.17 13.40 6.75
CA SER A 289 -20.60 12.90 5.43
C SER A 289 -19.44 12.36 4.60
N LYS A 290 -18.32 13.09 4.49
CA LYS A 290 -17.13 12.61 3.77
C LYS A 290 -16.51 11.38 4.44
N ALA A 291 -16.46 11.33 5.78
CA ALA A 291 -16.05 10.12 6.51
C ALA A 291 -16.95 8.91 6.22
N GLU A 292 -18.26 9.11 6.00
CA GLU A 292 -19.17 8.06 5.55
C GLU A 292 -18.81 7.56 4.14
N HIS A 293 -18.48 8.45 3.20
CA HIS A 293 -18.03 8.07 1.86
C HIS A 293 -16.71 7.29 1.90
N VAL A 294 -15.70 7.76 2.64
CA VAL A 294 -14.41 7.05 2.82
C VAL A 294 -14.64 5.68 3.49
N TYR A 295 -15.47 5.61 4.53
CA TYR A 295 -15.78 4.35 5.21
C TYR A 295 -16.52 3.36 4.31
N ASN A 296 -17.37 3.83 3.39
CA ASN A 296 -18.03 2.99 2.40
C ASN A 296 -17.09 2.56 1.26
N LYS A 297 -16.14 3.41 0.84
CA LYS A 297 -15.03 3.02 -0.04
C LYS A 297 -14.21 1.89 0.59
N PHE A 298 -13.79 2.04 1.85
CA PHE A 298 -13.12 0.96 2.59
C PHE A 298 -13.98 -0.30 2.66
N LYS A 299 -15.25 -0.18 3.06
CA LYS A 299 -16.20 -1.30 3.11
C LYS A 299 -16.30 -2.05 1.77
N SER A 300 -16.29 -1.36 0.63
CA SER A 300 -16.41 -2.00 -0.69
C SER A 300 -15.24 -2.90 -1.08
N MET A 301 -14.09 -2.77 -0.39
CA MET A 301 -12.92 -3.63 -0.58
C MET A 301 -13.07 -4.99 0.12
N PHE A 302 -14.11 -5.16 0.95
CA PHE A 302 -14.35 -6.37 1.74
C PHE A 302 -15.71 -6.98 1.41
N LEU A 303 -15.78 -8.31 1.31
CA LEU A 303 -17.01 -9.03 1.01
C LEU A 303 -17.92 -9.10 2.25
N VAL A 304 -18.59 -8.00 2.59
CA VAL A 304 -19.48 -7.90 3.75
C VAL A 304 -20.83 -8.57 3.46
N PRO A 305 -21.19 -9.71 4.09
CA PRO A 305 -22.45 -10.39 3.84
C PRO A 305 -23.63 -9.61 4.43
N ASN A 306 -24.81 -9.76 3.80
CA ASN A 306 -26.05 -9.15 4.28
C ASN A 306 -26.31 -9.49 5.77
N GLY A 307 -26.61 -8.45 6.56
CA GLY A 307 -26.90 -8.57 7.99
C GLY A 307 -25.69 -8.52 8.94
N LYS A 308 -24.45 -8.48 8.45
CA LYS A 308 -23.24 -8.26 9.28
C LYS A 308 -22.74 -6.83 9.16
N SER A 309 -22.12 -6.29 10.21
CA SER A 309 -21.45 -4.99 10.10
C SER A 309 -20.09 -5.12 9.42
N PHE A 310 -19.66 -4.08 8.69
CA PHE A 310 -18.32 -4.03 8.11
C PHE A 310 -17.23 -4.23 9.16
N TRP A 311 -17.40 -3.66 10.36
CA TRP A 311 -16.41 -3.77 11.43
C TRP A 311 -16.24 -5.21 11.95
N GLU A 312 -17.30 -6.02 12.00
CA GLU A 312 -17.21 -7.45 12.36
C GLU A 312 -16.46 -8.27 11.32
N ILE A 313 -16.57 -7.92 10.03
CA ILE A 313 -15.86 -8.61 8.94
C ILE A 313 -14.40 -8.18 8.93
N PHE A 314 -14.15 -6.87 9.00
CA PHE A 314 -12.81 -6.30 9.04
C PHE A 314 -12.00 -6.82 10.24
N ALA A 315 -12.57 -6.87 11.43
CA ALA A 315 -11.90 -7.43 12.61
C ALA A 315 -11.53 -8.91 12.43
N LYS A 316 -12.40 -9.72 11.80
CA LYS A 316 -12.11 -11.14 11.52
C LYS A 316 -11.03 -11.34 10.47
N GLU A 317 -11.00 -10.52 9.43
CA GLU A 317 -9.92 -10.56 8.45
C GLU A 317 -8.60 -10.05 9.04
N LEU A 318 -8.64 -9.05 9.92
CA LEU A 318 -7.47 -8.58 10.66
C LEU A 318 -6.92 -9.66 11.61
N ASP A 319 -7.78 -10.35 12.35
CA ASP A 319 -7.39 -11.49 13.20
C ASP A 319 -6.75 -12.63 12.37
N ALA A 320 -7.33 -12.93 11.19
CA ALA A 320 -6.79 -13.94 10.27
C ALA A 320 -5.43 -13.50 9.69
N PHE A 321 -5.30 -12.25 9.29
CA PHE A 321 -4.05 -11.67 8.78
C PHE A 321 -2.95 -11.67 9.86
N ASN A 322 -3.26 -11.22 11.07
CA ASN A 322 -2.35 -11.24 12.21
C ASN A 322 -1.87 -12.66 12.51
N LYS A 323 -2.77 -13.66 12.47
CA LYS A 323 -2.40 -15.07 12.67
C LYS A 323 -1.49 -15.62 11.56
N LYS A 324 -1.67 -15.22 10.30
CA LYS A 324 -0.76 -15.60 9.20
C LYS A 324 0.62 -14.93 9.31
N THR A 325 0.67 -13.73 9.88
CA THR A 325 1.87 -12.89 9.98
C THR A 325 2.58 -12.97 11.34
N GLU A 326 2.05 -13.74 12.30
CA GLU A 326 2.56 -13.88 13.68
C GLU A 326 4.06 -14.25 13.76
N ASN A 327 4.57 -15.00 12.79
CA ASN A 327 5.97 -15.44 12.71
C ASN A 327 6.87 -14.52 11.85
N MET A 328 6.34 -13.42 11.33
CA MET A 328 7.07 -12.47 10.47
C MET A 328 7.58 -11.27 11.28
N SER A 329 8.68 -10.66 10.83
CA SER A 329 9.10 -9.36 11.38
C SER A 329 8.15 -8.26 10.92
N MET A 330 8.03 -7.18 11.69
CA MET A 330 7.23 -6.01 11.30
C MET A 330 7.69 -5.44 9.94
N GLU A 331 9.00 -5.41 9.69
CA GLU A 331 9.56 -4.98 8.40
C GLU A 331 9.11 -5.88 7.24
N ALA A 332 9.13 -7.22 7.44
CA ALA A 332 8.62 -8.15 6.44
C ALA A 332 7.13 -7.87 6.15
N VAL A 333 6.30 -7.72 7.19
CA VAL A 333 4.86 -7.42 7.08
C VAL A 333 4.61 -6.10 6.34
N PHE A 334 5.33 -5.03 6.68
CA PHE A 334 5.19 -3.74 6.00
C PHE A 334 5.73 -3.75 4.57
N SER A 335 6.68 -4.63 4.23
CA SER A 335 7.19 -4.81 2.86
C SER A 335 6.28 -5.65 1.94
N MET A 336 5.20 -6.24 2.46
CA MET A 336 4.26 -7.06 1.68
C MET A 336 3.33 -6.20 0.83
N VAL A 337 3.14 -6.63 -0.42
CA VAL A 337 2.17 -6.10 -1.41
C VAL A 337 1.10 -7.12 -1.81
N HIS A 338 1.29 -8.39 -1.46
CA HIS A 338 0.29 -9.45 -1.55
C HIS A 338 0.06 -10.04 -0.17
N GLU A 339 -1.16 -10.54 0.06
CA GLU A 339 -1.51 -11.21 1.32
C GLU A 339 -0.91 -12.63 1.32
N PRO A 340 -0.28 -13.09 2.42
CA PRO A 340 0.21 -14.46 2.50
C PRO A 340 -0.94 -15.46 2.40
N GLU A 341 -0.73 -16.58 1.69
CA GLU A 341 -1.73 -17.64 1.49
C GLU A 341 -2.14 -18.37 2.79
#